data_AF-A0A821KTS7-F1
#
_entry.id   AF-A0A821KTS7-F1
#
_cell.length_a   1.000
_cell.length_b   1.000
_cell.length_c   1.000
_cell.angle_alpha   90.00
_cell.angle_beta   90.00
_cell.angle_gamma   90.00
#
_symmetry.space_group_name_H-M   'P 1'
#
loop_
_entity.id
_entity.type
_entity.pdbx_description
1 polymer ?
#
loop_
_entity_poly.entity_id
_entity_poly.type
_entity_poly.pdbx_seq_one_letter_code
_entity_poly.pdbx_strand_id
1 'polypeptide(L)'
;MLNAWDIADTIYVEQIYNRTPSWANENVQKTLSDINEASFYFLNLNNDSKRIRGGPSIQDIFMNMNNSSRGQTYRKVKMYSAHDTTVSAALAFLGINYPHQPKYASALFLDLYKQNSTYYVKVEYLNVTDSNKAYPYLLNGCPAFECPLETFTAIYQPRFPTSVEVECTKNVPPTPPNNAKNKMLTVILCSIVFGLGILIIGTFGYFYCQRREHDAPLLSTESLSRFA
;
A
#
# COMPACT_ATOMS: atom_id res chain seq x y z
N MET A 1 -1.01 4.29 14.38
CA MET A 1 -1.22 5.66 14.91
C MET A 1 -2.12 6.35 13.91
N LEU A 2 -3.29 6.85 14.33
CA LEU A 2 -4.21 7.58 13.45
C LEU A 2 -3.56 8.91 13.06
N ASN A 3 -3.66 9.27 11.78
CA ASN A 3 -3.19 10.55 11.27
C ASN A 3 -4.37 11.41 10.78
N ALA A 4 -4.10 12.66 10.40
CA ALA A 4 -5.15 13.61 10.01
C ALA A 4 -6.00 13.12 8.82
N TRP A 5 -5.40 12.37 7.89
CA TRP A 5 -6.11 11.72 6.78
C TRP A 5 -7.18 10.76 7.30
N ASP A 6 -6.82 9.88 8.23
CA ASP A 6 -7.73 8.84 8.74
C ASP A 6 -8.97 9.47 9.39
N ILE A 7 -8.78 10.59 10.10
CA ILE A 7 -9.88 11.35 10.72
C ILE A 7 -10.71 12.06 9.65
N ALA A 8 -10.07 12.74 8.69
CA ALA A 8 -10.76 13.45 7.63
C ALA A 8 -11.62 12.52 6.77
N ASP A 9 -11.08 11.37 6.35
CA ASP A 9 -11.79 10.36 5.55
C ASP A 9 -12.98 9.78 6.33
N THR A 10 -12.78 9.44 7.61
CA THR A 10 -13.86 8.92 8.47
C THR A 10 -15.00 9.94 8.60
N ILE A 11 -14.69 11.20 8.92
CA ILE A 11 -15.69 12.26 9.07
C ILE A 11 -16.41 12.54 7.75
N TYR A 12 -15.70 12.51 6.61
CA TYR A 12 -16.30 12.68 5.28
C TYR A 12 -17.32 11.57 4.97
N VAL A 13 -16.97 10.32 5.24
CA VAL A 13 -17.89 9.18 5.06
C VAL A 13 -19.09 9.30 6.00
N GLU A 14 -18.88 9.62 7.27
CA GLU A 14 -19.97 9.82 8.23
C GLU A 14 -20.91 10.95 7.81
N GLN A 15 -20.38 12.03 7.23
CA GLN A 15 -21.18 13.12 6.68
C GLN A 15 -22.09 12.64 5.54
N ILE A 16 -21.58 11.84 4.60
CA ILE A 16 -22.37 11.27 3.49
C ILE A 16 -23.58 10.47 4.02
N TYR A 17 -23.39 9.75 5.13
CA TYR A 17 -24.43 8.91 5.73
C TYR A 17 -25.23 9.58 6.86
N ASN A 18 -25.07 10.89 7.08
CA ASN A 18 -25.71 11.64 8.16
C ASN A 18 -25.45 11.04 9.56
N ARG A 19 -24.20 10.64 9.83
CA ARG A 19 -23.74 10.03 11.09
C ARG A 19 -22.63 10.81 11.80
N THR A 20 -22.37 12.04 11.38
CA THR A 20 -21.30 12.86 11.94
C THR A 20 -21.51 13.12 13.44
N PRO A 21 -20.48 12.95 14.29
CA PRO A 21 -20.57 13.23 15.72
C PRO A 21 -20.69 14.74 15.99
N SER A 22 -21.29 15.10 17.13
CA SER A 22 -21.59 16.50 17.48
C SER A 22 -20.37 17.42 17.57
N TRP A 23 -19.17 16.89 17.86
CA TRP A 23 -17.94 17.66 17.91
C TRP A 23 -17.41 18.02 16.51
N ALA A 24 -17.74 17.23 15.48
CA ALA A 24 -17.32 17.46 14.10
C ALA A 24 -18.32 18.38 13.38
N ASN A 25 -18.47 19.60 13.90
CA ASN A 25 -19.28 20.63 13.27
C ASN A 25 -18.69 21.09 11.92
N GLU A 26 -19.41 21.94 11.19
CA GLU A 26 -19.02 22.41 9.85
C GLU A 26 -17.61 23.00 9.79
N ASN A 27 -17.18 23.75 10.81
CA ASN A 27 -15.85 24.34 10.86
C ASN A 27 -14.74 23.27 10.99
N VAL A 28 -14.99 22.24 11.82
CA VAL A 28 -14.08 21.09 11.95
C VAL A 28 -14.01 20.31 10.65
N GLN A 29 -15.16 20.01 10.04
CA GLN A 29 -15.24 19.29 8.76
C GLN A 29 -14.47 20.04 7.66
N LYS A 30 -14.68 21.35 7.56
CA LYS A 30 -13.95 22.20 6.61
C LYS A 30 -12.44 22.16 6.86
N THR A 31 -12.02 22.31 8.12
CA THR A 31 -10.60 22.28 8.50
C THR A 31 -9.95 20.93 8.13
N LEU A 32 -10.64 19.82 8.40
CA LEU A 32 -10.18 18.48 8.02
C LEU A 32 -10.08 18.32 6.51
N SER A 33 -11.04 18.83 5.75
CA SER A 33 -11.00 18.85 4.29
C SER A 33 -9.80 19.64 3.77
N ASP A 34 -9.56 20.86 4.28
CA ASP A 34 -8.44 21.71 3.87
C ASP A 34 -7.08 21.02 4.15
N ILE A 35 -6.94 20.35 5.31
CA ILE A 35 -5.75 19.57 5.66
C ILE A 35 -5.56 18.38 4.72
N ASN A 36 -6.64 17.67 4.42
CA ASN A 36 -6.61 16.52 3.53
C ASN A 36 -6.21 16.92 2.11
N GLU A 37 -6.79 17.98 1.56
CA GLU A 37 -6.40 18.52 0.24
C GLU A 37 -4.92 18.94 0.21
N ALA A 38 -4.45 19.63 1.25
CA ALA A 38 -3.04 19.97 1.37
C ALA A 38 -2.15 18.71 1.37
N SER A 39 -2.59 17.61 2.00
CA SER A 39 -1.85 16.36 2.00
C SER A 39 -1.66 15.78 0.59
N PHE A 40 -2.71 15.79 -0.25
CA PHE A 40 -2.64 15.35 -1.66
C PHE A 40 -1.71 16.22 -2.49
N TYR A 41 -1.69 17.53 -2.23
CA TYR A 41 -0.75 18.44 -2.85
C TYR A 41 0.71 18.11 -2.46
N PHE A 42 1.01 17.99 -1.16
CA PHE A 42 2.37 17.70 -0.68
C PHE A 42 2.89 16.35 -1.16
N LEU A 43 2.00 15.37 -1.22
CA LEU A 43 2.24 14.05 -1.76
C LEU A 43 2.81 14.09 -3.19
N ASN A 44 2.45 15.10 -3.98
CA ASN A 44 2.85 15.23 -5.37
C ASN A 44 3.61 16.53 -5.66
N LEU A 45 4.23 17.15 -4.65
CA LEU A 45 4.83 18.48 -4.78
C LEU A 45 6.03 18.51 -5.73
N ASN A 46 7.01 17.63 -5.48
CA ASN A 46 8.28 17.63 -6.20
C ASN A 46 8.29 16.68 -7.41
N ASN A 47 9.21 16.92 -8.34
CA ASN A 47 9.30 16.14 -9.57
C ASN A 47 9.64 14.67 -9.33
N ASP A 48 10.49 14.36 -8.35
CA ASP A 48 10.85 12.98 -8.03
C ASP A 48 9.66 12.17 -7.52
N SER A 49 8.82 12.75 -6.67
CA SER A 49 7.59 12.12 -6.16
C SER A 49 6.61 11.87 -7.30
N LYS A 50 6.36 12.86 -8.16
CA LYS A 50 5.52 12.67 -9.36
C LYS A 50 6.04 11.53 -10.21
N ARG A 51 7.36 11.48 -10.41
CA ARG A 51 8.05 10.48 -11.23
C ARG A 51 7.95 9.07 -10.66
N ILE A 52 8.22 8.91 -9.37
CA ILE A 52 8.26 7.61 -8.70
C ILE A 52 6.84 7.07 -8.45
N ARG A 53 5.88 7.95 -8.15
CA ARG A 53 4.52 7.54 -7.79
C ARG A 53 3.60 7.39 -8.99
N GLY A 54 3.51 8.41 -9.82
CA GLY A 54 2.63 8.42 -11.00
C GLY A 54 3.27 7.74 -12.20
N GLY A 55 4.58 7.92 -12.37
CA GLY A 55 5.33 7.44 -13.53
C GLY A 55 5.12 5.97 -13.87
N PRO A 56 5.19 5.00 -12.94
CA PRO A 56 5.02 3.58 -13.27
C PRO A 56 3.65 3.27 -13.90
N SER A 57 2.57 3.85 -13.37
CA SER A 57 1.22 3.63 -13.89
C SER A 57 1.05 4.22 -15.31
N ILE A 58 1.54 5.45 -15.52
CA ILE A 58 1.51 6.09 -16.84
C ILE A 58 2.45 5.38 -17.81
N GLN A 59 3.58 4.84 -17.35
CA GLN A 59 4.52 4.09 -18.16
C GLN A 59 3.89 2.82 -18.74
N ASP A 60 3.15 2.05 -17.92
CA ASP A 60 2.44 0.87 -18.42
C ASP A 60 1.38 1.26 -19.47
N ILE A 61 0.57 2.29 -19.20
CA ILE A 61 -0.42 2.79 -20.17
C ILE A 61 0.27 3.24 -21.47
N PHE A 62 1.37 3.98 -21.36
CA PHE A 62 2.18 4.43 -22.48
C PHE A 62 2.72 3.27 -23.33
N MET A 63 3.31 2.25 -22.69
CA MET A 63 3.81 1.07 -23.38
C MET A 63 2.68 0.34 -24.11
N ASN A 64 1.50 0.26 -23.51
CA ASN A 64 0.33 -0.34 -24.14
C ASN A 64 -0.16 0.43 -25.37
N MET A 65 -0.22 1.76 -25.30
CA MET A 65 -0.57 2.60 -26.45
C MET A 65 0.45 2.43 -27.59
N ASN A 66 1.74 2.41 -27.27
CA ASN A 66 2.81 2.24 -28.26
C ASN A 66 2.83 0.83 -28.89
N ASN A 67 2.53 -0.21 -28.12
CA ASN A 67 2.35 -1.56 -28.68
C ASN A 67 1.11 -1.61 -29.59
N SER A 68 0.03 -0.92 -29.22
CA SER A 68 -1.20 -0.85 -30.03
C SER A 68 -0.97 -0.13 -31.35
N SER A 69 -0.20 0.97 -31.36
CA SER A 69 0.08 1.73 -32.58
C SER A 69 0.90 0.92 -33.61
N ARG A 70 1.68 -0.05 -33.14
CA ARG A 70 2.47 -1.00 -33.94
C ARG A 70 1.73 -2.28 -34.30
N GLY A 71 0.47 -2.44 -33.89
CA GLY A 71 -0.31 -3.66 -34.11
C GLY A 71 0.15 -4.87 -33.29
N GLN A 72 0.88 -4.65 -32.19
CA GLN A 72 1.40 -5.72 -31.32
C GLN A 72 0.37 -6.18 -30.26
N THR A 73 -0.71 -5.43 -30.08
CA THR A 73 -1.82 -5.79 -29.19
C THR A 73 -3.16 -5.46 -29.85
N TYR A 74 -4.16 -6.30 -29.60
CA TYR A 74 -5.54 -6.12 -30.06
C TYR A 74 -6.50 -5.70 -28.95
N ARG A 75 -6.00 -5.53 -27.71
CA ARG A 75 -6.83 -5.09 -26.59
C ARG A 75 -7.27 -3.64 -26.82
N LYS A 76 -8.58 -3.44 -26.96
CA LYS A 76 -9.18 -2.12 -27.17
C LYS A 76 -9.26 -1.28 -25.90
N VAL A 77 -9.40 -1.92 -24.74
CA VAL A 77 -9.55 -1.24 -23.45
C VAL A 77 -8.75 -1.99 -22.39
N LYS A 78 -8.07 -1.24 -21.53
CA LYS A 78 -7.48 -1.71 -20.27
C LYS A 78 -8.00 -0.81 -19.15
N MET A 79 -8.54 -1.43 -18.10
CA MET A 79 -9.06 -0.72 -16.93
C MET A 79 -8.20 -1.05 -15.72
N TYR A 80 -7.85 -0.02 -14.97
CA TYR A 80 -7.07 -0.12 -13.73
C TYR A 80 -7.98 0.36 -12.60
N SER A 81 -8.43 -0.57 -11.76
CA SER A 81 -9.15 -0.22 -10.52
C SER A 81 -8.12 0.11 -9.45
N ALA A 82 -8.17 1.34 -8.93
CA ALA A 82 -7.16 1.86 -8.02
C ALA A 82 -7.75 2.83 -7.00
N HIS A 83 -6.88 3.55 -6.29
CA HIS A 83 -7.27 4.49 -5.25
C HIS A 83 -7.12 5.95 -5.73
N ASP A 84 -7.74 6.86 -5.00
CA ASP A 84 -7.59 8.31 -5.15
C ASP A 84 -6.12 8.77 -5.20
N THR A 85 -5.26 8.21 -4.37
CA THR A 85 -3.80 8.45 -4.37
C THR A 85 -3.14 8.05 -5.68
N THR A 86 -3.63 7.00 -6.33
CA THR A 86 -3.14 6.57 -7.64
C THR A 86 -3.53 7.55 -8.72
N VAL A 87 -4.80 7.95 -8.77
CA VAL A 87 -5.32 8.92 -9.74
C VAL A 87 -4.63 10.27 -9.56
N SER A 88 -4.49 10.74 -8.32
CA SER A 88 -3.79 11.99 -7.99
C SER A 88 -2.33 11.97 -8.47
N ALA A 89 -1.60 10.90 -8.21
CA ALA A 89 -0.22 10.77 -8.67
C ALA A 89 -0.10 10.72 -10.19
N ALA A 90 -1.03 10.03 -10.87
CA ALA A 90 -1.09 9.95 -12.33
C ALA A 90 -1.36 11.34 -12.96
N LEU A 91 -2.34 12.09 -12.44
CA LEU A 91 -2.63 13.46 -12.85
C LEU A 91 -1.40 14.36 -12.67
N ALA A 92 -0.75 14.27 -11.50
CA ALA A 92 0.43 15.07 -11.20
C ALA A 92 1.62 14.74 -12.12
N PHE A 93 1.84 13.46 -12.45
CA PHE A 93 2.87 13.04 -13.42
C PHE A 93 2.61 13.63 -14.82
N LEU A 94 1.35 13.66 -15.25
CA LEU A 94 0.94 14.25 -16.52
C LEU A 94 1.07 15.78 -16.53
N GLY A 95 1.32 16.41 -15.38
CA GLY A 95 1.37 17.87 -15.22
C GLY A 95 -0.01 18.51 -15.07
N ILE A 96 -1.04 17.69 -14.80
CA ILE A 96 -2.40 18.14 -14.52
C ILE A 96 -2.47 18.45 -13.02
N ASN A 97 -2.29 19.73 -12.67
CA ASN A 97 -2.37 20.17 -11.28
C ASN A 97 -3.82 20.11 -10.79
N TYR A 98 -4.11 19.08 -10.01
CA TYR A 98 -5.37 18.91 -9.29
C TYR A 98 -5.06 18.84 -7.79
N PRO A 99 -5.18 19.96 -7.05
CA PRO A 99 -4.76 20.03 -5.65
C PRO A 99 -5.74 19.36 -4.68
N HIS A 100 -6.82 18.76 -5.19
CA HIS A 100 -7.87 18.15 -4.39
C HIS A 100 -7.80 16.63 -4.44
N GLN A 101 -8.35 15.97 -3.41
CA GLN A 101 -8.58 14.54 -3.43
C GLN A 101 -9.48 14.17 -4.62
N PRO A 102 -9.10 13.18 -5.45
CA PRO A 102 -10.00 12.64 -6.46
C PRO A 102 -11.30 12.12 -5.83
N LYS A 103 -12.45 12.56 -6.37
CA LYS A 103 -13.77 12.16 -5.86
C LYS A 103 -14.04 10.67 -6.12
N TYR A 104 -14.99 10.09 -5.38
CA TYR A 104 -15.44 8.73 -5.64
C TYR A 104 -15.90 8.57 -7.10
N ALA A 105 -15.52 7.42 -7.68
CA ALA A 105 -15.75 7.06 -9.07
C ALA A 105 -15.15 8.02 -10.11
N SER A 106 -14.23 8.91 -9.71
CA SER A 106 -13.42 9.67 -10.67
C SER A 106 -12.54 8.75 -11.51
N ALA A 107 -12.29 9.13 -12.76
CA ALA A 107 -11.56 8.31 -13.71
C ALA A 107 -10.70 9.15 -14.66
N LEU A 108 -9.47 8.70 -14.89
CA LEU A 108 -8.53 9.27 -15.85
C LEU A 108 -8.49 8.40 -17.10
N PHE A 109 -8.78 9.00 -18.25
CA PHE A 109 -8.82 8.36 -19.56
C PHE A 109 -7.62 8.80 -20.38
N LEU A 110 -6.89 7.84 -20.95
CA LEU A 110 -5.81 8.05 -21.91
C LEU A 110 -6.16 7.25 -23.16
N ASP A 111 -6.71 7.95 -24.14
CA ASP A 111 -7.25 7.34 -25.35
C ASP A 111 -6.27 7.50 -26.51
N LEU A 112 -6.05 6.41 -27.25
CA LEU A 112 -5.23 6.38 -28.46
C LEU A 112 -6.12 6.42 -29.70
N TYR A 113 -6.02 7.50 -30.48
CA TYR A 113 -6.73 7.69 -31.74
C TYR A 113 -5.78 7.54 -32.92
N LYS A 114 -6.32 7.12 -34.07
CA LYS A 114 -5.61 7.13 -35.35
C LYS A 114 -6.36 8.03 -36.32
N GLN A 115 -5.69 9.03 -36.86
CA GLN A 115 -6.20 9.87 -37.94
C GLN A 115 -5.22 9.78 -39.11
N ASN A 116 -5.71 9.31 -40.26
CA ASN A 116 -4.87 8.93 -41.40
C ASN A 116 -3.79 7.93 -40.98
N SER A 117 -2.51 8.29 -41.14
CA SER A 117 -1.35 7.47 -40.78
C SER A 117 -0.72 7.86 -39.43
N THR A 118 -1.33 8.80 -38.70
CA THR A 118 -0.76 9.36 -37.47
C THR A 118 -1.61 8.97 -36.26
N TYR A 119 -0.94 8.68 -35.15
CA TYR A 119 -1.58 8.37 -33.87
C TYR A 119 -1.55 9.57 -32.93
N TYR A 120 -2.61 9.71 -32.12
CA TYR A 120 -2.81 10.80 -31.18
C TYR A 120 -3.26 10.25 -29.83
N VAL A 121 -2.83 10.90 -28.76
CA VAL A 121 -3.23 10.62 -27.37
C VAL A 121 -4.10 11.77 -26.89
N LYS A 122 -5.29 11.46 -26.40
CA LYS A 122 -6.16 12.41 -25.71
C LYS A 122 -6.25 12.02 -24.25
N VAL A 123 -6.15 13.01 -23.36
CA VAL A 123 -6.27 12.80 -21.92
C VAL A 123 -7.51 13.50 -21.41
N GLU A 124 -8.37 12.75 -20.72
CA GLU A 124 -9.60 13.27 -20.15
C GLU A 124 -9.73 12.83 -18.69
N TYR A 125 -10.27 13.69 -17.83
CA TYR A 125 -10.50 13.37 -16.42
C TYR A 125 -11.95 13.63 -16.06
N LEU A 126 -12.61 12.59 -15.57
CA LEU A 126 -13.93 12.65 -14.94
C LEU A 126 -13.73 12.96 -13.46
N ASN A 127 -13.99 14.21 -13.07
CA ASN A 127 -13.70 14.72 -11.73
C ASN A 127 -14.95 14.95 -10.85
N VAL A 128 -16.13 14.56 -11.35
CA VAL A 128 -17.43 14.75 -10.69
C VAL A 128 -18.23 13.46 -10.73
N THR A 129 -18.83 13.08 -9.61
CA THR A 129 -19.56 11.82 -9.46
C THR A 129 -20.89 11.82 -10.20
N ASP A 130 -21.56 12.98 -10.32
CA ASP A 130 -22.93 13.08 -10.85
C ASP A 130 -22.99 13.47 -12.34
N SER A 131 -21.91 13.26 -13.08
CA SER A 131 -21.82 13.60 -14.50
C SER A 131 -21.13 12.49 -15.26
N ASN A 132 -21.56 12.27 -16.49
CA ASN A 132 -20.89 11.35 -17.42
C ASN A 132 -19.89 12.08 -18.32
N LYS A 133 -19.59 13.36 -18.03
CA LYS A 133 -18.71 14.20 -18.84
C LYS A 133 -17.31 14.21 -18.25
N ALA A 134 -16.37 13.56 -18.94
CA ALA A 134 -14.94 13.76 -18.72
C ALA A 134 -14.50 15.07 -19.40
N TYR A 135 -13.55 15.77 -18.80
CA TYR A 135 -13.01 17.03 -19.34
C TYR A 135 -11.65 16.77 -19.98
N PRO A 136 -11.39 17.27 -21.21
CA PRO A 136 -10.10 17.10 -21.87
C PRO A 136 -9.04 18.01 -21.26
N TYR A 137 -7.80 17.54 -21.22
CA TYR A 137 -6.65 18.26 -20.69
C TYR A 137 -5.58 18.47 -21.76
N LEU A 138 -5.21 19.73 -21.98
CA LEU A 138 -4.08 20.09 -22.84
C LEU A 138 -2.78 19.83 -22.06
N LEU A 139 -2.00 18.87 -22.52
CA LEU A 139 -0.73 18.53 -21.88
C LEU A 139 0.34 19.55 -22.27
N ASN A 140 1.17 19.94 -21.29
CA ASN A 140 2.27 20.87 -21.54
C ASN A 140 3.24 20.33 -22.59
N GLY A 141 3.40 21.06 -23.69
CA GLY A 141 4.25 20.68 -24.83
C GLY A 141 3.49 20.02 -25.98
N CYS A 142 2.21 19.71 -25.82
CA CYS A 142 1.36 19.25 -26.92
C CYS A 142 0.69 20.46 -27.63
N PRO A 143 0.49 20.39 -28.96
CA PRO A 143 -0.08 21.51 -29.73
C PRO A 143 -1.60 21.68 -29.58
N ALA A 144 -2.30 20.62 -29.19
CA ALA A 144 -3.76 20.55 -29.03
C ALA A 144 -4.14 19.45 -28.02
N PHE A 145 -5.43 19.30 -27.72
CA PHE A 145 -5.96 18.25 -26.84
C PHE A 145 -5.65 16.84 -27.38
N GLU A 146 -5.64 16.67 -28.69
CA GLU A 146 -5.14 15.48 -29.37
C GLU A 146 -3.62 15.61 -29.59
N CYS A 147 -2.84 15.07 -28.66
CA CYS A 147 -1.39 15.15 -28.73
C CYS A 147 -0.82 14.07 -29.66
N PRO A 148 -0.01 14.40 -30.69
CA PRO A 148 0.63 13.37 -31.50
C PRO A 148 1.42 12.38 -30.63
N LEU A 149 1.29 11.07 -30.88
CA LEU A 149 1.92 10.03 -30.07
C LEU A 149 3.44 10.19 -30.00
N GLU A 150 4.07 10.66 -31.07
CA GLU A 150 5.51 10.97 -31.11
C GLU A 150 5.86 12.12 -30.15
N THR A 151 5.08 13.20 -30.16
CA THR A 151 5.23 14.32 -29.23
C THR A 151 5.01 13.88 -27.78
N PHE A 152 3.94 13.10 -27.53
CA PHE A 152 3.68 12.52 -26.20
C PHE A 152 4.86 11.67 -25.72
N THR A 153 5.42 10.84 -26.61
CA THR A 153 6.61 10.02 -26.34
C THR A 153 7.81 10.89 -25.96
N ALA A 154 8.12 11.92 -26.74
CA ALA A 154 9.24 12.82 -26.48
C ALA A 154 9.11 13.54 -25.12
N ILE A 155 7.88 13.87 -24.70
CA ILE A 155 7.62 14.56 -23.43
C ILE A 155 7.79 13.63 -22.22
N TYR A 156 7.18 12.43 -22.27
CA TYR A 156 7.05 11.58 -21.07
C TYR A 156 8.07 10.45 -20.99
N GLN A 157 8.60 9.94 -22.11
CA GLN A 157 9.59 8.86 -22.09
C GLN A 157 10.82 9.20 -21.21
N PRO A 158 11.43 10.40 -21.32
CA PRO A 158 12.58 10.76 -20.48
C PRO A 158 12.22 10.94 -19.00
N ARG A 159 10.93 11.07 -18.69
CA ARG A 159 10.42 11.26 -17.33
C ARG A 159 10.06 9.95 -16.65
N PHE A 160 10.09 8.78 -17.30
CA PHE A 160 9.76 7.56 -16.57
C PHE A 160 10.87 7.15 -15.60
N PRO A 161 10.53 6.49 -14.47
CA PRO A 161 11.52 5.81 -13.64
C PRO A 161 12.16 4.65 -14.39
N THR A 162 13.49 4.53 -14.24
CA THR A 162 14.23 3.36 -14.72
C THR A 162 13.89 2.15 -13.87
N SER A 163 13.87 2.34 -12.55
CA SER A 163 13.37 1.37 -11.57
C SER A 163 13.04 2.11 -10.29
N VAL A 164 11.80 1.94 -9.81
CA VAL A 164 11.36 2.53 -8.53
C VAL A 164 12.24 2.04 -7.38
N GLU A 165 12.55 0.74 -7.34
CA GLU A 165 13.36 0.15 -6.27
C GLU A 165 14.78 0.72 -6.23
N VAL A 166 15.43 0.79 -7.39
CA VAL A 166 16.80 1.31 -7.48
C VAL A 166 16.84 2.79 -7.13
N GLU A 167 15.89 3.57 -7.65
CA GLU A 167 15.85 5.01 -7.41
C GLU A 167 15.52 5.37 -5.95
N CYS A 168 14.69 4.56 -5.28
CA CYS A 168 14.37 4.75 -3.86
C CYS A 168 15.48 4.29 -2.90
N THR A 169 16.46 3.49 -3.37
CA THR A 169 17.53 2.92 -2.51
C THR A 169 18.89 3.60 -2.69
N LYS A 170 19.07 4.44 -3.72
CA LYS A 170 20.34 5.11 -4.07
C LYS A 170 21.03 5.89 -2.93
N ASN A 171 20.30 6.31 -1.90
CA ASN A 171 20.83 7.10 -0.78
C ASN A 171 20.43 6.56 0.61
N VAL A 172 19.92 5.33 0.69
CA VAL A 172 19.60 4.71 1.98
C VAL A 172 20.85 4.00 2.47
N PRO A 173 21.49 4.41 3.58
CA PRO A 173 22.57 3.63 4.16
C PRO A 173 22.03 2.21 4.41
N PRO A 174 22.80 1.14 4.11
CA PRO A 174 22.31 -0.22 4.26
C PRO A 174 21.71 -0.36 5.65
N THR A 175 20.43 -0.73 5.71
CA THR A 175 19.78 -1.04 6.99
C THR A 175 20.68 -2.06 7.69
N PRO A 176 21.07 -1.84 8.96
CA PRO A 176 21.86 -2.84 9.68
C PRO A 176 21.12 -4.17 9.59
N PRO A 177 21.83 -5.28 9.31
CA PRO A 177 21.21 -6.56 9.02
C PRO A 177 20.16 -6.85 10.10
N ASN A 178 18.92 -7.06 9.66
CA ASN A 178 17.84 -7.41 10.56
C ASN A 178 18.14 -8.81 11.11
N ASN A 179 18.78 -8.85 12.27
CA ASN A 179 19.08 -10.08 12.99
C ASN A 179 17.80 -10.78 13.49
N ALA A 180 16.61 -10.49 12.94
CA ALA A 180 15.35 -11.15 13.25
C ALA A 180 15.43 -12.67 13.06
N LYS A 181 16.12 -13.15 12.02
CA LYS A 181 16.39 -14.59 11.82
C LYS A 181 17.27 -15.15 12.95
N ASN A 182 18.32 -14.42 13.35
CA ASN A 182 19.22 -14.83 14.43
C ASN A 182 18.52 -14.79 15.80
N LYS A 183 17.70 -13.77 16.06
CA LYS A 183 16.88 -13.65 17.26
C LYS A 183 15.84 -14.77 17.36
N MET A 184 15.19 -15.11 16.25
CA MET A 184 14.24 -16.23 16.20
C MET A 184 14.93 -17.56 16.47
N LEU A 185 16.13 -17.78 15.91
CA LEU A 185 16.92 -18.98 16.15
C LEU A 185 17.37 -19.11 17.62
N THR A 186 17.81 -18.02 18.26
CA THR A 186 18.19 -18.01 19.68
C THR A 186 17.01 -18.38 20.57
N VAL A 187 15.81 -17.83 20.32
CA VAL A 187 14.61 -18.13 21.12
C VAL A 187 14.25 -19.62 21.02
N ILE A 188 14.28 -20.20 19.82
CA ILE A 188 14.00 -21.63 19.62
C ILE A 188 14.99 -22.50 20.40
N LEU A 189 16.29 -22.19 20.33
CA LEU A 189 17.32 -22.95 21.04
C LEU A 189 17.14 -22.88 22.57
N CYS A 190 16.84 -21.69 23.11
CA CYS A 190 16.58 -21.53 24.55
C CYS A 190 15.35 -22.34 25.01
N SER A 191 14.28 -22.36 24.22
CA SER A 191 13.07 -23.14 24.54
C SER A 191 13.34 -24.66 24.56
N ILE A 192 14.17 -25.16 23.64
CA ILE A 192 14.55 -26.58 23.60
C ILE A 192 15.36 -26.95 24.84
N VAL A 193 16.37 -26.15 25.20
CA VAL A 193 17.21 -26.41 26.39
C VAL A 193 16.36 -26.40 27.66
N PHE A 194 15.45 -25.44 27.78
CA PHE A 194 14.56 -25.36 28.94
C PHE A 194 13.62 -26.57 29.04
N GLY A 195 13.04 -27.00 27.90
CA GLY A 195 12.19 -28.19 27.84
C GLY A 195 12.93 -29.47 28.22
N LEU A 196 14.16 -29.65 27.73
CA LEU A 196 15.01 -30.79 28.10
C LEU A 196 15.35 -30.78 29.60
N GLY A 197 15.63 -29.61 30.17
CA GLY A 197 15.86 -29.46 31.61
C GLY A 197 14.67 -29.93 32.46
N ILE A 198 13.45 -29.57 32.08
CA ILE A 198 12.23 -30.01 32.76
C ILE A 198 12.07 -31.54 32.67
N LEU A 199 12.32 -32.12 31.50
CA LEU A 199 12.22 -33.59 31.32
C LEU A 199 13.23 -34.32 32.19
N ILE A 200 14.47 -33.84 32.27
CA ILE A 200 15.50 -34.44 33.13
C ILE A 200 15.10 -34.34 34.60
N ILE A 201 14.64 -33.17 35.06
CA ILE A 201 14.17 -33.01 36.45
C ILE A 201 12.99 -33.93 36.73
N GLY A 202 12.05 -34.05 35.79
CA GLY A 202 10.90 -34.94 35.89
C GLY A 202 11.29 -36.41 35.97
N THR A 203 12.24 -36.88 35.16
CA THR A 203 12.71 -38.28 35.21
C THR A 203 13.50 -38.56 36.48
N PHE A 204 14.40 -37.66 36.91
CA PHE A 204 15.09 -37.79 38.19
C PHE A 204 14.10 -37.80 39.36
N GLY A 205 13.09 -36.93 39.35
CA GLY A 205 12.03 -36.91 40.35
C GLY A 205 11.19 -38.20 40.36
N TYR A 206 10.86 -38.73 39.18
CA TYR A 206 10.16 -40.01 39.02
C TYR A 206 10.99 -41.19 39.58
N PHE A 207 12.26 -41.31 39.18
CA PHE A 207 13.15 -42.35 39.69
C PHE A 207 13.41 -42.20 41.21
N TYR A 208 13.51 -40.97 41.71
CA TYR A 208 13.63 -40.71 43.14
C TYR A 208 12.39 -41.17 43.91
N CYS A 209 11.18 -40.88 43.40
CA CYS A 209 9.93 -41.35 44.00
C CYS A 209 9.81 -42.88 43.95
N GLN A 210 10.12 -43.49 42.80
CA GLN A 210 10.07 -44.94 42.62
C GLN A 210 11.04 -45.67 43.56
N ARG A 211 12.24 -45.12 43.76
CA ARG A 211 13.22 -45.65 44.72
C ARG A 211 12.71 -45.52 46.16
N ARG A 212 12.10 -44.39 46.50
CA ARG A 212 11.50 -44.18 47.83
C ARG A 212 10.32 -45.12 48.10
N GLU A 213 9.51 -45.47 47.10
CA GLU A 213 8.46 -46.48 47.22
C GLU A 213 9.02 -47.90 47.38
N HIS A 214 10.10 -48.26 46.66
CA HIS A 214 10.77 -49.54 46.83
C HIS A 214 11.46 -49.69 48.21
N ASP A 215 12.03 -48.61 48.74
CA ASP A 215 12.67 -48.58 50.05
C ASP A 215 11.66 -48.34 51.19
N ALA A 216 10.36 -48.21 50.89
CA ALA A 216 9.32 -48.09 51.90
C ALA A 216 9.13 -49.46 52.60
N PRO A 217 9.34 -49.56 53.93
CA PRO A 217 9.21 -50.83 54.63
C PRO A 217 7.77 -51.34 54.53
N LEU A 218 7.62 -52.60 54.09
CA LEU A 218 6.38 -53.36 54.19
C LEU A 218 5.89 -53.28 55.64
N LEU A 219 4.72 -52.68 55.88
CA LEU A 219 4.05 -52.72 57.17
C LEU A 219 3.83 -54.19 57.54
N SER A 220 4.72 -54.75 58.36
CA SER A 220 4.51 -56.02 59.01
C SER A 220 3.30 -55.88 59.92
N THR A 221 2.41 -56.86 59.85
CA THR A 221 1.13 -56.97 60.55
C THR A 221 1.29 -57.23 62.05
N GLU A 222 2.10 -56.42 62.74
CA GLU A 222 2.46 -56.62 64.15
C GLU A 222 2.00 -55.47 65.08
N SER A 223 0.93 -54.76 64.73
CA SER A 223 0.33 -53.72 65.60
C SER A 223 -1.18 -53.85 65.85
N LEU A 224 -1.82 -54.95 65.44
CA LEU A 224 -3.24 -55.25 65.74
C LEU A 224 -3.43 -56.14 66.99
N SER A 225 -2.65 -55.92 68.04
CA SER A 225 -2.88 -56.55 69.37
C SER A 225 -2.93 -55.55 70.52
N ARG A 226 -3.10 -54.25 70.25
CA ARG A 226 -3.29 -53.22 71.29
C ARG A 226 -4.66 -52.54 71.31
N PHE A 227 -5.66 -53.10 70.62
CA PHE A 227 -7.06 -52.71 70.78
C PHE A 227 -7.99 -53.92 70.62
N ALA A 228 -8.06 -54.74 71.67
CA ALA A 228 -9.21 -55.53 72.11
C ALA A 228 -8.94 -56.06 73.53
#